data_AF-A0A6I3JAT7-F1
#
_entry.id   AF-A0A6I3JAT7-F1
#
_cell.length_a   1.000
_cell.length_b   1.000
_cell.length_c   1.000
_cell.angle_alpha   90.00
_cell.angle_beta   90.00
_cell.angle_gamma   90.00
#
_symmetry.space_group_name_H-M   'P 1'
#
loop_
_entity.id
_entity.type
_entity.pdbx_description
1 polymer ?
#
loop_
_entity_poly.entity_id
_entity_poly.type
_entity_poly.pdbx_seq_one_letter_code
_entity_poly.pdbx_strand_id
1 'polypeptide(L)'
;MSLPTPHPAFAAHFTDPLYDDVALESAPFGSDEGSDVLWEWGERRDELAPGSTIAEVMEMDEGDVAETVARMAGIDHLDQAAIVRGAAFTLLRLVGHLGEEDRQTVLRVLDYEIATTADPGWLPQEARDQLVPPLERQRGDLLAWRNPAQ
;
A
#
# COMPACT_ATOMS: atom_id res chain seq x y z
N MET A 1 -8.08 18.23 -0.20
CA MET A 1 -7.07 18.31 0.89
C MET A 1 -5.75 17.83 0.30
N SER A 2 -4.60 18.30 0.79
CA SER A 2 -3.29 17.87 0.28
C SER A 2 -2.70 16.79 1.18
N LEU A 3 -2.26 15.65 0.61
CA LEU A 3 -1.68 14.56 1.38
C LEU A 3 -0.59 15.02 2.36
N PRO A 4 -0.40 14.31 3.50
CA PRO A 4 0.71 14.57 4.41
C PRO A 4 2.06 14.67 3.68
N THR A 5 2.92 15.56 4.18
CA THR A 5 4.25 15.79 3.59
C THR A 5 5.10 14.51 3.67
N PRO A 6 5.57 13.97 2.53
CA PRO A 6 6.31 12.71 2.52
C PRO A 6 7.67 12.85 3.21
N HIS A 7 8.15 11.75 3.78
CA HIS A 7 9.52 11.61 4.25
C HIS A 7 10.50 11.77 3.08
N PRO A 8 11.68 12.40 3.28
CA PRO A 8 12.64 12.62 2.19
C PRO A 8 13.06 11.34 1.46
N ALA A 9 13.20 10.23 2.19
CA ALA A 9 13.53 8.94 1.59
C ALA A 9 12.43 8.47 0.63
N PHE A 10 11.16 8.59 1.04
CA PHE A 10 10.02 8.26 0.18
C PHE A 10 10.03 9.08 -1.10
N ALA A 11 10.10 10.42 -0.93
CA ALA A 11 10.06 11.36 -2.04
C ALA A 11 11.24 11.19 -3.02
N ALA A 12 12.38 10.66 -2.56
CA ALA A 12 13.53 10.43 -3.40
C ALA A 12 13.39 9.21 -4.34
N HIS A 13 12.52 8.25 -4.02
CA HIS A 13 12.38 7.01 -4.79
C HIS A 13 11.01 6.85 -5.43
N PHE A 14 9.95 7.09 -4.67
CA PHE A 14 8.56 6.99 -5.12
C PHE A 14 8.16 8.31 -5.79
N THR A 15 8.70 8.54 -6.99
CA THR A 15 8.62 9.81 -7.73
C THR A 15 7.50 9.87 -8.76
N ASP A 16 6.83 8.75 -9.01
CA ASP A 16 5.71 8.68 -9.95
C ASP A 16 4.50 9.47 -9.40
N PRO A 17 3.78 10.27 -10.22
CA PRO A 17 2.57 10.98 -9.77
C PRO A 17 1.50 10.08 -9.12
N LEU A 18 1.52 8.78 -9.43
CA LEU A 18 0.70 7.77 -8.78
C LEU A 18 0.68 7.87 -7.24
N TYR A 19 1.82 8.21 -6.63
CA TYR A 19 1.94 8.25 -5.15
C TYR A 19 1.25 9.44 -4.50
N ASP A 20 0.74 10.37 -5.31
CA ASP A 20 -0.07 11.51 -4.88
C ASP A 20 -1.48 11.50 -5.52
N ASP A 21 -1.83 10.46 -6.28
CA ASP A 21 -3.15 10.32 -6.90
C ASP A 21 -4.15 9.72 -5.91
N VAL A 22 -5.04 10.58 -5.40
CA VAL A 22 -6.10 10.21 -4.44
C VAL A 22 -7.43 9.89 -5.13
N ALA A 23 -7.48 9.90 -6.46
CA ALA A 23 -8.69 9.63 -7.24
C ALA A 23 -8.63 8.28 -7.97
N LEU A 24 -7.45 7.69 -8.08
CA LEU A 24 -7.22 6.41 -8.73
C LEU A 24 -7.26 5.28 -7.70
N GLU A 25 -8.31 4.45 -7.72
CA GLU A 25 -8.54 3.34 -6.77
C GLU A 25 -7.31 2.47 -6.49
N SER A 26 -6.55 2.15 -7.53
CA SER A 26 -5.35 1.31 -7.43
C SER A 26 -4.11 2.04 -6.92
N ALA A 27 -4.14 3.36 -6.73
CA ALA A 27 -3.07 4.14 -6.11
C ALA A 27 -3.05 3.95 -4.59
N PRO A 28 -1.90 4.06 -3.91
CA PRO A 28 -1.76 3.76 -2.47
C PRO A 28 -2.80 4.38 -1.55
N PHE A 29 -3.27 5.58 -1.90
CA PHE A 29 -4.20 6.38 -1.11
C PHE A 29 -5.42 6.81 -1.93
N GLY A 30 -5.72 6.09 -3.02
CA GLY A 30 -6.83 6.39 -3.89
C GLY A 30 -8.12 5.67 -3.53
N SER A 31 -8.05 4.56 -2.77
CA SER A 31 -9.23 3.98 -2.12
C SER A 31 -9.57 4.75 -0.84
N ASP A 32 -10.84 4.70 -0.42
CA ASP A 32 -11.29 5.30 0.83
C ASP A 32 -10.49 4.75 2.01
N GLU A 33 -10.26 3.43 2.02
CA GLU A 33 -9.50 2.73 3.05
C GLU A 33 -8.04 3.20 3.13
N GLY A 34 -7.35 3.30 2.00
CA GLY A 34 -5.95 3.73 1.98
C GLY A 34 -5.80 5.20 2.34
N SER A 35 -6.73 6.05 1.89
CA SER A 35 -6.78 7.46 2.24
C SER A 35 -7.00 7.66 3.74
N ASP A 36 -7.98 6.99 4.32
CA ASP A 36 -8.32 7.12 5.74
C ASP A 36 -7.13 6.74 6.64
N VAL A 37 -6.46 5.63 6.35
CA VAL A 37 -5.24 5.21 7.08
C VAL A 37 -4.15 6.28 7.01
N LEU A 38 -3.89 6.87 5.84
CA LEU A 38 -2.85 7.90 5.72
C LEU A 38 -3.21 9.18 6.48
N TRP A 39 -4.48 9.60 6.46
CA TRP A 39 -4.92 10.81 7.14
C TRP A 39 -4.87 10.66 8.64
N GLU A 40 -5.40 9.55 9.17
CA GLU A 40 -5.37 9.25 10.60
C GLU A 40 -3.93 9.25 11.12
N TRP A 41 -3.03 8.48 10.51
CA TRP A 41 -1.64 8.42 10.93
C TRP A 41 -0.85 9.70 10.61
N GLY A 42 -1.31 10.48 9.64
CA GLY A 42 -0.75 11.80 9.35
C GLY A 42 -0.92 12.78 10.51
N GLU A 43 -2.05 12.74 11.22
CA GLU A 43 -2.33 13.60 12.39
C GLU A 43 -1.53 13.19 13.63
N ARG A 44 -1.19 11.89 13.73
CA ARG A 44 -0.39 11.32 14.82
C ARG A 44 0.95 10.74 14.36
N ARG A 45 1.58 11.39 13.37
CA ARG A 45 2.85 10.93 12.75
C ARG A 45 3.96 10.67 13.77
N ASP A 46 3.98 11.44 14.87
CA ASP A 46 4.99 11.33 15.93
C ASP A 46 4.89 10.03 16.75
N GLU A 47 3.80 9.26 16.60
CA GLU A 47 3.63 7.94 17.20
C GLU A 47 4.34 6.85 16.38
N LEU A 48 4.63 7.11 15.10
CA LEU A 48 5.31 6.16 14.21
C LEU A 48 6.83 6.30 14.29
N ALA A 49 7.53 5.16 14.26
CA ALA A 49 8.98 5.08 14.24
C ALA A 49 9.46 4.19 13.08
N PRO A 50 10.77 4.20 12.74
CA PRO A 50 11.31 3.29 11.72
C PRO A 50 11.06 1.79 11.99
N GLY A 51 10.79 1.41 13.25
CA GLY A 51 10.42 0.05 13.62
C GLY A 51 8.92 -0.26 13.54
N SER A 52 8.07 0.72 13.24
CA SER A 52 6.62 0.53 13.14
C SER A 52 6.26 -0.41 12.00
N THR A 53 5.19 -1.18 12.22
CA THR A 53 4.78 -2.27 11.32
C THR A 53 3.41 -2.02 10.71
N ILE A 54 3.08 -2.77 9.66
CA ILE A 54 1.73 -2.76 9.07
C ILE A 54 0.68 -3.09 10.14
N ALA A 55 0.99 -4.03 11.04
CA ALA A 55 0.11 -4.44 12.12
C ALA A 55 -0.18 -3.29 13.09
N GLU A 56 0.84 -2.50 13.46
CA GLU A 56 0.66 -1.29 14.26
C GLU A 56 -0.26 -0.27 13.56
N VAL A 57 -0.04 -0.03 12.26
CA VAL A 57 -0.84 0.92 11.46
C VAL A 57 -2.30 0.47 11.29
N MET A 58 -2.52 -0.85 11.18
CA MET A 58 -3.86 -1.44 11.10
C MET A 58 -4.51 -1.63 12.48
N GLU A 59 -3.81 -1.30 13.57
CA GLU A 59 -4.23 -1.58 14.95
C GLU A 59 -4.62 -3.06 15.18
N MET A 60 -3.83 -3.97 14.60
CA MET A 60 -4.02 -5.43 14.64
C MET A 60 -2.78 -6.14 15.22
N ASP A 61 -2.95 -7.41 15.62
CA ASP A 61 -1.81 -8.28 15.92
C ASP A 61 -1.09 -8.70 14.62
N GLU A 62 0.24 -8.82 14.65
CA GLU A 62 1.05 -9.21 13.46
C GLU A 62 0.62 -10.56 12.86
N GLY A 63 0.26 -11.51 13.72
CA GLY A 63 -0.25 -12.82 13.30
C GLY A 63 -1.55 -12.71 12.49
N ASP A 64 -2.42 -11.76 12.84
CA ASP A 64 -3.70 -11.56 12.20
C ASP A 64 -3.53 -10.94 10.79
N VAL A 65 -2.56 -10.05 10.61
CA VAL A 65 -2.22 -9.51 9.28
C VAL A 65 -1.75 -10.63 8.36
N ALA A 66 -0.82 -11.48 8.84
CA ALA A 66 -0.31 -12.60 8.06
C ALA A 66 -1.41 -13.61 7.70
N GLU A 67 -2.30 -13.92 8.65
CA GLU A 67 -3.45 -14.80 8.45
C GLU A 67 -4.46 -14.22 7.46
N THR A 68 -4.72 -12.91 7.54
CA THR A 68 -5.59 -12.18 6.61
C THR A 68 -5.07 -12.28 5.19
N VAL A 69 -3.79 -11.94 4.98
CA VAL A 69 -3.16 -12.00 3.64
C VAL A 69 -3.13 -13.44 3.10
N ALA A 70 -2.92 -14.44 3.96
CA ALA A 70 -2.92 -15.84 3.54
C ALA A 70 -4.30 -16.36 3.07
N ARG A 71 -5.40 -15.71 3.48
CA ARG A 71 -6.76 -16.09 3.09
C ARG A 71 -7.30 -15.33 1.88
N MET A 72 -6.60 -14.29 1.43
CA MET A 72 -7.03 -13.48 0.29
C MET A 72 -7.18 -14.34 -0.97
N ALA A 73 -8.39 -14.33 -1.53
CA ALA A 73 -8.74 -15.01 -2.76
C ALA A 73 -10.01 -14.43 -3.37
N GLY A 74 -10.11 -14.41 -4.70
CA GLY A 74 -11.26 -13.86 -5.41
C GLY A 74 -11.43 -12.35 -5.19
N ILE A 75 -12.55 -11.79 -5.64
CA ILE A 75 -12.79 -10.34 -5.61
C ILE A 75 -13.17 -9.82 -4.20
N ASP A 76 -13.65 -10.69 -3.32
CA ASP A 76 -14.24 -10.29 -2.02
C ASP A 76 -13.20 -9.74 -1.01
N HIS A 77 -11.90 -9.92 -1.28
CA HIS A 77 -10.83 -9.45 -0.39
C HIS A 77 -10.05 -8.24 -0.95
N LEU A 78 -10.52 -7.61 -2.03
CA LEU A 78 -9.84 -6.46 -2.63
C LEU A 78 -9.77 -5.26 -1.69
N ASP A 79 -10.85 -4.95 -0.97
CA ASP A 79 -10.86 -3.82 -0.02
C ASP A 79 -9.86 -4.06 1.13
N GLN A 80 -9.76 -5.30 1.62
CA GLN A 80 -8.78 -5.68 2.65
C GLN A 80 -7.35 -5.62 2.12
N ALA A 81 -7.13 -5.99 0.86
CA ALA A 81 -5.83 -5.81 0.21
C ALA A 81 -5.48 -4.31 0.08
N ALA A 82 -6.44 -3.47 -0.29
CA ALA A 82 -6.25 -2.02 -0.35
C ALA A 82 -5.88 -1.41 1.01
N ILE A 83 -6.50 -1.88 2.12
CA ILE A 83 -6.11 -1.47 3.49
C ILE A 83 -4.65 -1.82 3.77
N VAL A 84 -4.23 -3.07 3.54
CA VAL A 84 -2.85 -3.53 3.83
C VAL A 84 -1.83 -2.77 2.97
N ARG A 85 -2.16 -2.53 1.69
CA ARG A 85 -1.37 -1.71 0.77
C ARG A 85 -1.26 -0.28 1.26
N GLY A 86 -2.38 0.34 1.63
CA GLY A 86 -2.44 1.69 2.19
C GLY A 86 -1.60 1.82 3.46
N ALA A 87 -1.71 0.87 4.39
CA ALA A 87 -0.91 0.84 5.62
C ALA A 87 0.60 0.79 5.36
N ALA A 88 1.04 -0.09 4.45
CA ALA A 88 2.44 -0.19 4.07
C ALA A 88 2.98 1.11 3.44
N PHE A 89 2.20 1.72 2.54
CA PHE A 89 2.57 2.98 1.91
C PHE A 89 2.46 4.18 2.86
N THR A 90 1.63 4.12 3.90
CA THR A 90 1.60 5.09 4.99
C THR A 90 2.91 5.08 5.77
N LEU A 91 3.44 3.91 6.15
CA LEU A 91 4.76 3.80 6.78
C LEU A 91 5.86 4.35 5.87
N LEU A 92 5.86 3.94 4.60
CA LEU A 92 6.82 4.45 3.62
C LEU A 92 6.71 5.97 3.48
N ARG A 93 5.52 6.53 3.35
CA ARG A 93 5.31 7.97 3.14
C ARG A 93 5.64 8.78 4.37
N LEU A 94 5.22 8.35 5.57
CA LEU A 94 5.38 9.14 6.80
C LEU A 94 6.72 8.91 7.49
N VAL A 95 7.26 7.70 7.41
CA VAL A 95 8.49 7.32 8.13
C VAL A 95 9.67 7.11 7.18
N GLY A 96 9.42 6.76 5.91
CA GLY A 96 10.47 6.49 4.95
C GLY A 96 11.15 5.14 5.16
N HIS A 97 10.53 4.24 5.93
CA HIS A 97 11.04 2.91 6.24
C HIS A 97 9.90 1.88 6.16
N LEU A 98 10.24 0.65 5.77
CA LEU A 98 9.33 -0.49 5.82
C LEU A 98 10.16 -1.74 6.12
N GLY A 99 9.84 -2.44 7.21
CA GLY A 99 10.52 -3.68 7.58
C GLY A 99 10.46 -4.72 6.46
N GLU A 100 11.45 -5.62 6.39
CA GLU A 100 11.50 -6.60 5.29
C GLU A 100 10.30 -7.55 5.32
N GLU A 101 9.82 -7.94 6.50
CA GLU A 101 8.62 -8.79 6.63
C GLU A 101 7.38 -8.08 6.08
N ASP A 102 7.16 -6.82 6.46
CA ASP A 102 6.07 -6.00 5.94
C ASP A 102 6.20 -5.73 4.44
N ARG A 103 7.42 -5.56 3.95
CA ARG A 103 7.70 -5.44 2.51
C ARG A 103 7.27 -6.71 1.77
N GLN A 104 7.60 -7.90 2.29
CA GLN A 104 7.14 -9.16 1.70
C GLN A 104 5.63 -9.34 1.82
N THR A 105 5.00 -8.82 2.87
CA THR A 105 3.55 -8.80 3.03
C THR A 105 2.88 -7.94 1.96
N VAL A 106 3.28 -6.67 1.77
CA VAL A 106 2.68 -5.81 0.74
C VAL A 106 2.98 -6.30 -0.68
N LEU A 107 4.14 -6.91 -0.92
CA LEU A 107 4.42 -7.52 -2.24
C LEU A 107 3.45 -8.67 -2.57
N ARG A 108 3.11 -9.51 -1.58
CA ARG A 108 2.10 -10.57 -1.75
C ARG A 108 0.71 -10.00 -2.00
N VAL A 109 0.36 -8.92 -1.30
CA VAL A 109 -0.91 -8.21 -1.49
C VAL A 109 -1.01 -7.62 -2.90
N LEU A 110 0.04 -6.96 -3.38
CA LEU A 110 0.09 -6.44 -4.75
C LEU A 110 0.01 -7.56 -5.79
N ASP A 111 0.69 -8.69 -5.58
CA ASP A 111 0.58 -9.86 -6.45
C ASP A 111 -0.86 -10.38 -6.52
N TYR A 112 -1.56 -10.42 -5.38
CA TYR A 112 -2.98 -10.76 -5.31
C TYR A 112 -3.87 -9.74 -6.03
N GLU A 113 -3.70 -8.44 -5.79
CA GLU A 113 -4.50 -7.38 -6.44
C GLU A 113 -4.27 -7.38 -7.96
N ILE A 114 -3.03 -7.52 -8.43
CA ILE A 114 -2.71 -7.61 -9.87
C ILE A 114 -3.42 -8.80 -10.50
N ALA A 115 -3.28 -9.99 -9.90
CA ALA A 115 -3.87 -11.21 -10.45
C ALA A 115 -5.41 -11.14 -10.47
N THR A 116 -6.00 -10.67 -9.38
CA THR A 116 -7.45 -10.53 -9.25
C THR A 116 -7.96 -9.48 -10.23
N THR A 117 -7.39 -8.28 -10.25
CA THR A 117 -7.79 -7.18 -11.16
C THR A 117 -7.59 -7.52 -12.63
N ALA A 118 -6.56 -8.29 -12.99
CA ALA A 118 -6.33 -8.70 -14.36
C ALA A 118 -7.36 -9.72 -14.89
N ASP A 119 -8.14 -10.37 -14.01
CA ASP A 119 -9.11 -11.40 -14.40
C ASP A 119 -10.24 -10.82 -15.28
N PRO A 120 -10.39 -11.27 -16.55
CA PRO A 120 -11.47 -10.82 -17.43
C PRO A 120 -12.88 -11.22 -16.98
N GLY A 121 -13.01 -12.09 -15.97
CA GLY A 121 -14.27 -12.63 -15.48
C GLY A 121 -15.12 -11.64 -14.68
N TRP A 122 -14.58 -10.51 -14.23
CA TRP A 122 -15.32 -9.55 -13.41
C TRP A 122 -15.10 -8.07 -13.78
N LEU A 123 -13.97 -7.69 -14.41
CA LEU A 123 -13.74 -6.34 -14.92
C LEU A 123 -13.70 -6.27 -16.46
N PRO A 124 -14.31 -5.24 -17.07
CA PRO A 124 -14.13 -4.97 -18.50
C PRO A 124 -12.67 -4.61 -18.78
N GLN A 125 -12.20 -4.87 -20.00
CA GLN A 125 -10.80 -4.62 -20.38
C GLN A 125 -10.34 -3.18 -20.11
N GLU A 126 -11.19 -2.19 -20.41
CA GLU A 126 -10.86 -0.78 -20.15
C GLU A 126 -10.56 -0.49 -18.67
N ALA A 127 -11.30 -1.10 -17.74
CA ALA A 127 -11.04 -0.93 -16.32
C ALA A 127 -9.72 -1.60 -15.91
N ARG A 128 -9.42 -2.78 -16.47
CA ARG A 128 -8.17 -3.51 -16.20
C ARG A 128 -6.95 -2.76 -16.72
N ASP A 129 -7.05 -2.20 -17.93
CA ASP A 129 -6.00 -1.39 -18.54
C ASP A 129 -5.72 -0.11 -17.72
N GLN A 130 -6.68 0.37 -16.94
CA GLN A 130 -6.52 1.50 -16.02
C GLN A 130 -5.98 1.09 -14.64
N LEU A 131 -6.44 -0.04 -14.08
CA LEU A 131 -6.19 -0.40 -12.68
C LEU A 131 -4.96 -1.31 -12.47
N VAL A 132 -4.59 -2.14 -13.44
CA VAL A 132 -3.46 -3.07 -13.28
C VAL A 132 -2.09 -2.36 -13.35
N PRO A 133 -1.81 -1.48 -14.32
CA PRO A 133 -0.49 -0.86 -14.43
C PRO A 133 -0.02 -0.07 -13.18
N PRO A 134 -0.90 0.68 -12.47
CA PRO A 134 -0.56 1.30 -11.19
C PRO A 134 -0.11 0.31 -10.11
N LEU A 135 -0.74 -0.87 -10.02
CA LEU A 135 -0.36 -1.91 -9.06
C LEU A 135 1.01 -2.51 -9.43
N GLU A 136 1.24 -2.78 -10.71
CA GLU A 136 2.54 -3.24 -11.22
C GLU A 136 3.66 -2.23 -10.96
N ARG A 137 3.36 -0.92 -11.11
CA ARG A 137 4.27 0.18 -10.80
C ARG A 137 4.67 0.16 -9.32
N GLN A 138 3.68 0.11 -8.42
CA GLN A 138 3.92 0.01 -6.98
C GLN A 138 4.80 -1.17 -6.61
N ARG A 139 4.51 -2.33 -7.18
CA ARG A 139 5.30 -3.56 -6.97
C ARG A 139 6.73 -3.40 -7.45
N GLY A 140 6.92 -2.85 -8.65
CA GLY A 140 8.24 -2.61 -9.24
C GLY A 140 9.07 -1.64 -8.40
N ASP A 141 8.49 -0.53 -7.97
CA ASP A 141 9.15 0.45 -7.13
C ASP A 141 9.48 -0.13 -5.74
N LEU A 142 8.59 -0.94 -5.14
CA LEU A 142 8.87 -1.66 -3.90
C LEU A 142 10.01 -2.67 -4.04
N LEU A 143 10.11 -3.39 -5.16
CA LEU A 143 11.23 -4.31 -5.41
C LEU A 143 12.56 -3.57 -5.62
N ALA A 144 12.51 -2.39 -6.23
CA ALA A 144 13.68 -1.54 -6.42
C ALA A 144 14.07 -0.74 -5.17
N TRP A 145 13.15 -0.59 -4.21
CA TRP A 145 13.37 0.18 -2.98
C TRP A 145 14.49 -0.45 -2.15
N ARG A 146 15.48 0.39 -1.82
CA ARG A 146 16.54 0.05 -0.88
C ARG A 146 16.20 0.74 0.42
N ASN A 147 15.67 -0.02 1.37
CA ASN A 147 15.33 0.52 2.67
C ASN A 147 16.59 1.19 3.28
N PRO A 148 16.56 2.52 3.50
CA PRO A 148 17.67 3.18 4.16
C PRO A 148 17.78 2.60 5.57
N ALA A 149 18.82 1.78 5.79
CA ALA A 149 19.03 1.08 7.05
C ALA A 149 18.90 2.03 8.26
N GLN A 150 18.30 1.50 9.34
CA GLN A 150 18.03 2.16 10.62
C GLN A 150 19.23 2.93 11.20
#